data_AF-A0AAN8XSX2-F1
#
_entry.id   AF-A0AAN8XSX2-F1
#
_cell.length_a   1.000
_cell.length_b   1.000
_cell.length_c   1.000
_cell.angle_alpha   90.00
_cell.angle_beta   90.00
_cell.angle_gamma   90.00
#
_symmetry.space_group_name_H-M   'P 1'
#
loop_
_entity.id
_entity.type
_entity.pdbx_description
1 polymer ?
#
loop_
_entity_poly.entity_id
_entity_poly.type
_entity_poly.pdbx_seq_one_letter_code
_entity_poly.pdbx_strand_id
1 'polypeptide(L)'
;MRTLMTYLGAIVFLLLLEISSSAADQKATSTQCPKSFAGRCHCGLAYSIYDNYDRKKYTVNCTNTGFNNVSMLLDLPENTEVLIFVGNSVPSLPPNVLDNFKNYDNLEIIDMSNNHIRFIQGKSFHKVYNVKTLILDHNDIDISQENVRPRILSNFENLERLHMTNAFTEKINASEYLLSLEDIFFESDLIYLKVLHLEQNEIWSVGTNKRVFCDLVKLEQIMLGDNRLTDFDFTIDCLPELRFIDLERNMISRLSDDAMKTLDMFMVNRTKLQIKLDDNPFDCDCRSKNFLQWLNKTKVDIMHWKKFDCISGFPESNTGKTFSQVKDMRCPGISNSGNKNDKETVIKENTRSRNTNIPRTDIDVETYKGPHYFNGDRGSYGNHSSATVGILSFLLVFTTSLLMAVAYFQRKKIKDVLMPHWDYVTRKIGYTGIADEEAPKEAHV
;
A
#
# COMPACT_ATOMS: atom_id res chain seq x y z
N MET A 1 40.88 73.27 8.47
CA MET A 1 40.70 71.87 8.91
C MET A 1 39.24 71.49 9.18
N ARG A 2 38.43 72.30 9.86
CA ARG A 2 37.01 71.96 10.13
C ARG A 2 36.11 71.88 8.89
N THR A 3 36.37 72.68 7.86
CA THR A 3 35.58 72.70 6.61
C THR A 3 35.93 71.57 5.63
N LEU A 4 37.10 70.95 5.76
CA LEU A 4 37.52 69.83 4.91
C LEU A 4 36.91 68.49 5.39
N MET A 5 36.71 68.35 6.71
CA MET A 5 36.11 67.14 7.29
C MET A 5 34.59 67.04 7.08
N THR A 6 33.88 68.17 6.96
CA THR A 6 32.46 68.17 6.62
C THR A 6 32.19 67.76 5.17
N TYR A 7 33.10 68.10 4.24
CA TYR A 7 32.99 67.67 2.84
C TYR A 7 33.33 66.19 2.63
N LEU A 8 34.33 65.66 3.36
CA LEU A 8 34.60 64.21 3.35
C LEU A 8 33.44 63.40 3.95
N GLY A 9 32.82 63.90 5.03
CA GLY A 9 31.65 63.24 5.64
C GLY A 9 30.44 63.16 4.71
N ALA A 10 30.18 64.21 3.93
CA ALA A 10 29.07 64.23 2.96
C ALA A 10 29.30 63.31 1.75
N ILE A 11 30.54 63.19 1.27
CA ILE A 11 30.89 62.30 0.15
C ILE A 11 30.82 60.82 0.58
N VAL A 12 31.25 60.49 1.80
CA VAL A 12 31.13 59.14 2.36
C VAL A 12 29.66 58.76 2.60
N PHE A 13 28.81 59.71 3.00
CA PHE A 13 27.37 59.48 3.19
C PHE A 13 26.61 59.28 1.87
N LEU A 14 27.00 59.99 0.79
CA LEU A 14 26.45 59.80 -0.55
C LEU A 14 26.91 58.48 -1.20
N LEU A 15 28.17 58.07 -0.98
CA LEU A 15 28.66 56.76 -1.41
C LEU A 15 27.98 55.60 -0.66
N LEU A 16 27.60 55.78 0.62
CA LEU A 16 26.83 54.80 1.37
C LEU A 16 25.36 54.70 0.94
N LEU A 17 24.80 55.77 0.37
CA LEU A 17 23.45 55.78 -0.22
C LEU A 17 23.41 55.12 -1.62
N GLU A 18 24.50 55.17 -2.39
CA GLU A 18 24.60 54.42 -3.65
C GLU A 18 24.90 52.92 -3.44
N ILE A 19 25.62 52.56 -2.36
CA ILE A 19 25.87 51.15 -2.00
C ILE A 19 24.63 50.46 -1.38
N SER A 20 23.63 51.23 -0.94
CA SER A 20 22.33 50.67 -0.48
C SER A 20 21.33 50.41 -1.62
N SER A 21 21.73 50.57 -2.89
CA SER A 21 20.88 50.32 -4.06
C SER A 21 21.17 49.04 -4.85
N SER A 22 22.09 48.16 -4.38
CA SER A 22 22.37 46.88 -5.06
C SER A 22 22.40 45.63 -4.17
N ALA A 23 21.86 45.71 -2.96
CA ALA A 23 21.64 44.54 -2.09
C ALA A 23 20.19 44.44 -1.60
N ALA A 24 19.25 44.69 -2.51
CA ALA A 24 17.98 43.96 -2.49
C ALA A 24 18.15 42.78 -3.45
N ASP A 25 19.07 41.87 -3.11
CA ASP A 25 19.05 40.57 -3.74
C ASP A 25 17.71 39.96 -3.35
N GLN A 26 16.91 39.70 -4.37
CA GLN A 26 15.53 39.31 -4.24
C GLN A 26 15.45 38.00 -3.45
N LYS A 27 15.21 38.09 -2.15
CA LYS A 27 14.54 37.01 -1.43
C LYS A 27 13.05 37.07 -1.78
N ALA A 28 12.75 36.94 -3.07
CA ALA A 28 11.43 36.62 -3.55
C ALA A 28 11.19 35.14 -3.25
N THR A 29 10.80 34.82 -2.01
CA THR A 29 9.93 33.67 -1.78
C THR A 29 8.53 34.04 -2.27
N SER A 30 8.41 34.37 -3.56
CA SER A 30 7.15 34.41 -4.26
C SER A 30 6.89 32.98 -4.67
N THR A 31 6.07 32.25 -3.91
CA THR A 31 5.42 31.05 -4.44
C THR A 31 4.82 31.44 -5.80
N GLN A 32 5.29 30.87 -6.92
CA GLN A 32 4.78 31.21 -8.25
C GLN A 32 3.33 30.74 -8.47
N CYS A 33 2.71 30.21 -7.42
CA CYS A 33 1.34 29.73 -7.46
C CYS A 33 0.34 30.89 -7.55
N PRO A 34 -0.79 30.69 -8.24
CA PRO A 34 -1.91 31.62 -8.23
C PRO A 34 -2.44 31.91 -6.82
N LYS A 35 -3.08 33.07 -6.66
CA LYS A 35 -3.55 33.57 -5.36
C LYS A 35 -4.52 32.63 -4.64
N SER A 36 -5.30 31.84 -5.38
CA SER A 36 -6.23 30.85 -4.84
C SER A 36 -5.57 29.74 -4.02
N PHE A 37 -4.28 29.46 -4.23
CA PHE A 37 -3.50 28.57 -3.39
C PHE A 37 -3.11 29.20 -2.04
N ALA A 38 -3.46 30.47 -1.80
CA ALA A 38 -3.27 31.20 -0.54
C ALA A 38 -1.82 31.17 -0.01
N GLY A 39 -0.83 31.09 -0.91
CA GLY A 39 0.59 30.99 -0.55
C GLY A 39 0.98 29.69 0.18
N ARG A 40 0.11 28.67 0.19
CA ARG A 40 0.36 27.40 0.88
C ARG A 40 1.14 26.40 0.04
N CYS A 41 1.10 26.53 -1.28
CA CYS A 41 1.77 25.62 -2.20
C CYS A 41 3.00 26.25 -2.84
N HIS A 42 3.87 25.39 -3.36
CA HIS A 42 5.06 25.77 -4.12
C HIS A 42 4.85 25.40 -5.58
N CYS A 43 5.03 26.37 -6.48
CA CYS A 43 4.95 26.18 -7.92
C CYS A 43 6.28 26.57 -8.54
N GLY A 44 6.80 25.74 -9.43
CA GLY A 44 8.06 26.01 -10.13
C GLY A 44 8.75 24.76 -10.65
N LEU A 45 9.91 24.94 -11.27
CA LEU A 45 10.71 23.83 -11.79
C LEU A 45 11.38 23.04 -10.65
N ALA A 46 11.00 21.78 -10.50
CA ALA A 46 11.57 20.85 -9.53
C ALA A 46 11.89 19.50 -10.18
N TYR A 47 12.76 18.75 -9.54
CA TYR A 47 13.02 17.37 -9.87
C TYR A 47 11.86 16.50 -9.40
N SER A 48 11.26 15.73 -10.32
CA SER A 48 10.14 14.84 -10.01
C SER A 48 10.66 13.62 -9.26
N ILE A 49 10.03 13.28 -8.14
CA ILE A 49 10.39 12.11 -7.33
C ILE A 49 9.86 10.78 -7.91
N TYR A 50 9.04 10.86 -8.96
CA TYR A 50 8.31 9.72 -9.54
C TYR A 50 8.94 9.23 -10.85
N ASP A 51 9.97 9.91 -11.35
CA ASP A 51 10.73 9.52 -12.54
C ASP A 51 12.24 9.55 -12.26
N ASN A 52 13.04 9.19 -13.26
CA ASN A 52 14.49 9.00 -13.11
C ASN A 52 15.29 10.30 -12.96
N TYR A 53 14.64 11.42 -12.57
CA TYR A 53 15.29 12.71 -12.35
C TYR A 53 15.97 13.28 -13.62
N ASP A 54 15.54 12.86 -14.81
CA ASP A 54 16.18 13.19 -16.10
C ASP A 54 16.15 14.70 -16.40
N ARG A 55 15.08 15.39 -15.99
CA ARG A 55 14.93 16.85 -16.14
C ARG A 55 14.04 17.44 -15.04
N LYS A 56 14.16 18.75 -14.85
CA LYS A 56 13.19 19.48 -14.03
C LYS A 56 11.85 19.56 -14.76
N LYS A 57 10.77 19.43 -13.98
CA LYS A 57 9.38 19.53 -14.41
C LYS A 57 8.68 20.65 -13.64
N TYR A 58 7.77 21.36 -14.28
CA TYR A 58 6.97 22.36 -13.57
C TYR A 58 6.03 21.66 -12.60
N THR A 59 6.32 21.79 -11.32
CA THR A 59 5.69 21.04 -10.23
C THR A 59 4.87 21.99 -9.38
N VAL A 60 3.64 21.59 -9.08
CA VAL A 60 2.77 22.23 -8.09
C VAL A 60 2.70 21.31 -6.87
N ASN A 61 3.34 21.72 -5.78
CA ASN A 61 3.43 20.94 -4.55
C ASN A 61 2.64 21.60 -3.41
N CYS A 62 1.60 20.90 -2.97
CA CYS A 62 0.66 21.26 -1.91
C CYS A 62 0.68 20.26 -0.74
N THR A 63 1.85 19.64 -0.47
CA THR A 63 2.00 18.64 0.59
C THR A 63 1.71 19.23 1.97
N ASN A 64 0.84 18.57 2.75
CA ASN A 64 0.50 18.93 4.13
C ASN A 64 0.06 20.40 4.32
N THR A 65 -0.68 20.94 3.35
CA THR A 65 -1.10 22.35 3.36
C THR A 65 -2.42 22.59 4.11
N GLY A 66 -3.03 21.51 4.61
CA GLY A 66 -4.27 21.54 5.40
C GLY A 66 -5.50 21.87 4.56
N PHE A 67 -5.44 21.66 3.24
CA PHE A 67 -6.62 21.84 2.41
C PHE A 67 -7.68 20.78 2.73
N ASN A 68 -8.94 21.20 2.67
CA ASN A 68 -10.09 20.32 2.92
C ASN A 68 -11.03 20.19 1.71
N ASN A 69 -10.63 20.78 0.58
CA ASN A 69 -11.31 20.73 -0.70
C ASN A 69 -10.28 20.99 -1.80
N VAL A 70 -10.72 20.91 -3.06
CA VAL A 70 -9.87 21.04 -4.25
C VAL A 70 -10.15 22.29 -5.08
N SER A 71 -10.88 23.27 -4.54
CA SER A 71 -11.33 24.44 -5.32
C SER A 71 -10.17 25.26 -5.91
N MET A 72 -9.01 25.30 -5.23
CA MET A 72 -7.81 25.97 -5.73
C MET A 72 -7.24 25.32 -7.00
N LEU A 73 -7.51 24.04 -7.25
CA LEU A 73 -7.00 23.33 -8.42
C LEU A 73 -7.69 23.76 -9.72
N LEU A 74 -8.80 24.51 -9.65
CA LEU A 74 -9.35 25.21 -10.82
C LEU A 74 -8.38 26.26 -11.38
N ASP A 75 -7.54 26.83 -10.52
CA ASP A 75 -6.50 27.77 -10.91
C ASP A 75 -5.14 27.10 -11.09
N LEU A 76 -5.08 25.78 -11.27
CA LEU A 76 -3.81 25.11 -11.54
C LEU A 76 -3.13 25.73 -12.79
N PRO A 77 -1.82 26.04 -12.74
CA PRO A 77 -1.08 26.52 -13.90
C PRO A 77 -1.12 25.52 -15.07
N GLU A 78 -1.38 25.99 -16.28
CA GLU A 78 -1.54 25.13 -17.48
C GLU A 78 -0.26 24.39 -17.89
N ASN A 79 0.90 24.95 -17.55
CA ASN A 79 2.19 24.32 -17.77
C ASN A 79 2.56 23.29 -16.70
N THR A 80 1.67 22.96 -15.77
CA THR A 80 1.93 21.96 -14.73
C THR A 80 2.15 20.59 -15.35
N GLU A 81 3.28 19.98 -14.98
CA GLU A 81 3.66 18.64 -15.39
C GLU A 81 3.46 17.62 -14.26
N VAL A 82 3.60 18.07 -13.01
CA VAL A 82 3.47 17.24 -11.81
C VAL A 82 2.62 17.98 -10.77
N LEU A 83 1.51 17.36 -10.36
CA LEU A 83 0.69 17.81 -9.25
C LEU A 83 0.90 16.91 -8.04
N ILE A 84 1.43 17.46 -6.94
CA ILE A 84 1.62 16.77 -5.66
C ILE A 84 0.66 17.39 -4.65
N PHE A 85 -0.42 16.68 -4.31
CA PHE A 85 -1.46 17.13 -3.41
C PHE A 85 -1.56 16.22 -2.18
N VAL A 86 -0.43 15.83 -1.59
CA VAL A 86 -0.35 14.79 -0.57
C VAL A 86 -0.66 15.31 0.84
N GLY A 87 -1.30 14.49 1.68
CA GLY A 87 -1.42 14.77 3.12
C GLY A 87 -2.41 15.90 3.47
N ASN A 88 -3.45 16.07 2.65
CA ASN A 88 -4.56 16.98 2.93
C ASN A 88 -5.81 16.18 3.36
N SER A 89 -6.99 16.79 3.42
CA SER A 89 -8.21 16.11 3.88
C SER A 89 -9.37 16.35 2.93
N VAL A 90 -9.38 15.66 1.80
CA VAL A 90 -10.38 15.80 0.73
C VAL A 90 -11.21 14.51 0.62
N PRO A 91 -12.28 14.38 1.42
CA PRO A 91 -13.06 13.13 1.46
C PRO A 91 -13.83 12.82 0.17
N SER A 92 -14.03 13.81 -0.70
CA SER A 92 -14.65 13.60 -2.00
C SER A 92 -14.03 14.46 -3.08
N LEU A 93 -13.76 13.85 -4.24
CA LEU A 93 -13.39 14.55 -5.46
C LEU A 93 -14.66 14.89 -6.24
N PRO A 94 -15.02 16.18 -6.40
CA PRO A 94 -16.15 16.60 -7.22
C PRO A 94 -15.83 16.44 -8.73
N PRO A 95 -16.81 16.62 -9.63
CA PRO A 95 -16.58 16.66 -11.07
C PRO A 95 -15.75 17.90 -11.44
N ASN A 96 -14.87 17.79 -12.43
CA ASN A 96 -13.98 18.88 -12.88
C ASN A 96 -13.14 19.46 -11.73
N VAL A 97 -12.35 18.60 -11.06
CA VAL A 97 -11.36 19.01 -10.05
C VAL A 97 -10.40 20.05 -10.63
N LEU A 98 -10.02 19.86 -11.90
CA LEU A 98 -9.27 20.84 -12.68
C LEU A 98 -10.24 21.63 -13.57
N ASP A 99 -9.90 22.88 -13.87
CA ASP A 99 -10.68 23.72 -14.77
C ASP A 99 -10.77 23.11 -16.17
N ASN A 100 -12.00 22.78 -16.59
CA ASN A 100 -12.29 22.11 -17.85
C ASN A 100 -12.24 23.04 -19.08
N PHE A 101 -12.05 24.34 -18.88
CA PHE A 101 -11.79 25.30 -19.96
C PHE A 101 -10.30 25.43 -20.28
N LYS A 102 -9.43 24.97 -19.38
CA LYS A 102 -7.98 24.93 -19.59
C LYS A 102 -7.54 23.60 -20.18
N ASN A 103 -6.36 23.61 -20.80
CA ASN A 103 -5.74 22.40 -21.31
C ASN A 103 -4.48 22.07 -20.50
N TYR A 104 -4.44 20.89 -19.90
CA TYR A 104 -3.32 20.42 -19.10
C TYR A 104 -2.50 19.40 -19.89
N ASP A 105 -2.13 19.75 -21.13
CA ASP A 105 -1.44 18.84 -22.06
C ASP A 105 -0.11 18.32 -21.51
N ASN A 106 0.54 19.10 -20.64
CA ASN A 106 1.83 18.75 -20.06
C ASN A 106 1.71 17.91 -18.79
N LEU A 107 0.51 17.77 -18.21
CA LEU A 107 0.33 17.11 -16.92
C LEU A 107 0.51 15.60 -17.08
N GLU A 108 1.60 15.07 -16.51
CA GLU A 108 1.98 13.66 -16.62
C GLU A 108 1.71 12.89 -15.34
N ILE A 109 1.78 13.54 -14.18
CA ILE A 109 1.73 12.89 -12.87
C ILE A 109 0.76 13.63 -11.94
N ILE A 110 -0.16 12.88 -11.32
CA ILE A 110 -1.04 13.35 -10.26
C ILE A 110 -0.85 12.45 -9.03
N ASP A 111 -0.42 13.05 -7.93
CA ASP A 111 -0.34 12.40 -6.62
C ASP A 111 -1.35 13.03 -5.65
N MET A 112 -2.33 12.23 -5.25
CA MET A 112 -3.40 12.56 -4.29
C MET A 112 -3.35 11.62 -3.07
N SER A 113 -2.16 11.12 -2.73
CA SER A 113 -1.99 10.19 -1.61
C SER A 113 -2.32 10.84 -0.25
N ASN A 114 -2.74 10.04 0.72
CA ASN A 114 -3.00 10.51 2.10
C ASN A 114 -4.00 11.68 2.16
N ASN A 115 -5.13 11.58 1.43
CA ASN A 115 -6.16 12.63 1.41
C ASN A 115 -7.47 12.23 2.10
N HIS A 116 -7.57 11.01 2.62
CA HIS A 116 -8.81 10.43 3.11
C HIS A 116 -9.94 10.42 2.05
N ILE A 117 -9.59 10.31 0.76
CA ILE A 117 -10.56 10.28 -0.33
C ILE A 117 -11.43 9.03 -0.16
N ARG A 118 -12.73 9.23 -0.02
CA ARG A 118 -13.73 8.16 0.01
C ARG A 118 -14.47 8.01 -1.30
N PHE A 119 -14.76 9.13 -1.95
CA PHE A 119 -15.61 9.15 -3.12
C PHE A 119 -15.01 9.95 -4.27
N ILE A 120 -14.86 9.28 -5.42
CA ILE A 120 -14.42 9.90 -6.66
C ILE A 120 -15.64 10.05 -7.56
N GLN A 121 -16.01 11.29 -7.89
CA GLN A 121 -17.16 11.50 -8.75
C GLN A 121 -16.86 11.14 -10.21
N GLY A 122 -17.91 10.78 -10.97
CA GLY A 122 -17.75 10.61 -12.40
C GLY A 122 -17.32 11.94 -13.02
N LYS A 123 -16.33 11.90 -13.92
CA LYS A 123 -15.72 13.10 -14.54
C LYS A 123 -14.99 14.02 -13.55
N SER A 124 -14.52 13.52 -12.40
CA SER A 124 -13.63 14.29 -11.52
C SER A 124 -12.38 14.79 -12.24
N PHE A 125 -11.75 13.93 -13.02
CA PHE A 125 -10.54 14.24 -13.75
C PHE A 125 -10.84 14.48 -15.23
N HIS A 126 -11.64 15.50 -15.57
CA HIS A 126 -11.93 15.76 -16.97
C HIS A 126 -10.71 16.37 -17.69
N LYS A 127 -10.44 15.95 -18.94
CA LYS A 127 -9.36 16.45 -19.81
C LYS A 127 -7.92 16.27 -19.29
N VAL A 128 -7.64 15.20 -18.54
CA VAL A 128 -6.28 14.84 -18.11
C VAL A 128 -5.67 13.70 -18.93
N TYR A 129 -5.96 13.69 -20.23
CA TYR A 129 -5.66 12.57 -21.13
C TYR A 129 -4.18 12.15 -21.14
N ASN A 130 -3.26 13.09 -20.92
CA ASN A 130 -1.81 12.87 -20.99
C ASN A 130 -1.20 12.38 -19.67
N VAL A 131 -1.98 12.25 -18.60
CA VAL A 131 -1.49 11.74 -17.32
C VAL A 131 -1.11 10.27 -17.48
N LYS A 132 0.16 9.98 -17.18
CA LYS A 132 0.77 8.65 -17.26
C LYS A 132 0.82 7.96 -15.90
N THR A 133 0.79 8.72 -14.80
CA THR A 133 0.88 8.18 -13.45
C THR A 133 -0.13 8.84 -12.53
N LEU A 134 -1.01 8.02 -11.97
CA LEU A 134 -1.98 8.42 -10.96
C LEU A 134 -1.67 7.69 -9.66
N ILE A 135 -1.53 8.46 -8.57
CA ILE A 135 -1.22 7.93 -7.25
C ILE A 135 -2.34 8.29 -6.28
N LEU A 136 -3.01 7.26 -5.76
CA LEU A 136 -4.15 7.32 -4.84
C LEU A 136 -3.86 6.58 -3.53
N ASP A 137 -2.59 6.36 -3.22
CA ASP A 137 -2.18 5.56 -2.07
C ASP A 137 -2.68 6.15 -0.76
N HIS A 138 -2.92 5.30 0.24
CA HIS A 138 -3.30 5.70 1.61
C HIS A 138 -4.56 6.59 1.62
N ASN A 139 -5.62 6.12 0.98
CA ASN A 139 -6.95 6.75 0.98
C ASN A 139 -7.98 5.79 1.60
N ASP A 140 -9.28 6.09 1.49
CA ASP A 140 -10.38 5.31 2.09
C ASP A 140 -11.47 5.08 1.03
N ILE A 141 -11.06 4.76 -0.20
CA ILE A 141 -11.90 4.73 -1.39
C ILE A 141 -12.98 3.65 -1.24
N ASP A 142 -14.23 4.08 -1.35
CA ASP A 142 -15.41 3.22 -1.33
C ASP A 142 -15.89 3.00 -2.76
N ILE A 143 -15.66 1.78 -3.26
CA ILE A 143 -16.16 1.26 -4.53
C ILE A 143 -17.09 0.07 -4.33
N SER A 144 -17.86 0.04 -3.23
CA SER A 144 -18.95 -0.94 -3.05
C SER A 144 -19.95 -0.87 -4.19
N GLN A 145 -20.75 -1.92 -4.41
CA GLN A 145 -21.71 -1.97 -5.51
C GLN A 145 -22.69 -0.78 -5.57
N GLU A 146 -23.02 -0.16 -4.43
CA GLU A 146 -23.89 1.02 -4.38
C GLU A 146 -23.18 2.31 -4.80
N ASN A 147 -21.86 2.38 -4.58
CA ASN A 147 -21.05 3.58 -4.80
C ASN A 147 -20.11 3.45 -6.02
N VAL A 148 -20.04 2.28 -6.64
CA VAL A 148 -19.17 2.01 -7.79
C VAL A 148 -19.59 2.88 -8.98
N ARG A 149 -18.58 3.46 -9.60
CA ARG A 149 -18.71 4.23 -10.84
C ARG A 149 -17.67 3.71 -11.81
N PRO A 150 -18.01 2.74 -12.67
CA PRO A 150 -17.01 2.04 -13.49
C PRO A 150 -16.12 2.96 -14.36
N ARG A 151 -16.63 4.14 -14.73
CA ARG A 151 -15.89 5.12 -15.56
C ARG A 151 -15.13 6.18 -14.77
N ILE A 152 -14.79 5.96 -13.50
CA ILE A 152 -14.05 6.96 -12.70
C ILE A 152 -12.66 7.26 -13.24
N LEU A 153 -12.01 6.30 -13.92
CA LEU A 153 -10.68 6.45 -14.48
C LEU A 153 -10.69 6.67 -16.01
N SER A 154 -11.86 6.80 -16.64
CA SER A 154 -11.99 6.85 -18.11
C SER A 154 -11.41 8.09 -18.78
N ASN A 155 -10.92 9.07 -18.02
CA ASN A 155 -10.27 10.27 -18.58
C ASN A 155 -8.75 10.14 -18.61
N PHE A 156 -8.18 9.09 -18.01
CA PHE A 156 -6.74 8.82 -18.01
C PHE A 156 -6.38 7.92 -19.21
N GLU A 157 -6.58 8.43 -20.42
CA GLU A 157 -6.44 7.65 -21.67
C GLU A 157 -5.02 7.11 -21.90
N ASN A 158 -3.99 7.79 -21.38
CA ASN A 158 -2.59 7.37 -21.48
C ASN A 158 -2.02 6.86 -20.15
N LEU A 159 -2.86 6.36 -19.24
CA LEU A 159 -2.39 5.90 -17.93
C LEU A 159 -1.46 4.69 -18.08
N GLU A 160 -0.23 4.81 -17.59
CA GLU A 160 0.75 3.73 -17.60
C GLU A 160 0.99 3.14 -16.21
N ARG A 161 0.77 3.91 -15.14
CA ARG A 161 1.00 3.48 -13.76
C ARG A 161 -0.16 3.94 -12.88
N LEU A 162 -0.73 3.01 -12.14
CA LEU A 162 -1.81 3.26 -11.19
C LEU A 162 -1.38 2.78 -9.82
N HIS A 163 -1.31 3.70 -8.87
CA HIS A 163 -1.00 3.40 -7.50
C HIS A 163 -2.24 3.46 -6.61
N MET A 164 -2.54 2.33 -5.98
CA MET A 164 -3.66 2.13 -5.06
C MET A 164 -3.19 1.30 -3.84
N THR A 165 -1.98 1.56 -3.34
CA THR A 165 -1.47 0.93 -2.11
C THR A 165 -2.27 1.44 -0.91
N ASN A 166 -2.86 0.54 -0.11
CA ASN A 166 -3.72 0.89 1.03
C ASN A 166 -4.77 1.97 0.67
N ALA A 167 -5.50 1.75 -0.43
CA ALA A 167 -6.35 2.78 -1.02
C ALA A 167 -7.84 2.62 -0.70
N PHE A 168 -8.27 1.42 -0.32
CA PHE A 168 -9.69 1.08 -0.16
C PHE A 168 -10.15 1.08 1.29
N THR A 169 -11.45 1.31 1.48
CA THR A 169 -12.06 1.26 2.80
C THR A 169 -12.11 -0.16 3.37
N GLU A 170 -11.77 -0.32 4.65
CA GLU A 170 -11.84 -1.60 5.39
C GLU A 170 -13.30 -2.10 5.60
N LYS A 171 -14.29 -1.29 5.24
CA LYS A 171 -15.72 -1.64 5.40
C LYS A 171 -16.19 -2.71 4.42
N ILE A 172 -15.45 -2.92 3.33
CA ILE A 172 -15.82 -3.81 2.23
C ILE A 172 -14.77 -4.90 2.12
N ASN A 173 -15.21 -6.12 1.81
CA ASN A 173 -14.28 -7.23 1.61
C ASN A 173 -13.47 -7.04 0.31
N ALA A 174 -12.19 -7.39 0.35
CA ALA A 174 -11.31 -7.39 -0.81
C ALA A 174 -11.88 -8.09 -2.04
N SER A 175 -12.50 -9.25 -1.87
CA SER A 175 -13.07 -9.99 -3.00
C SER A 175 -14.27 -9.26 -3.63
N GLU A 176 -14.96 -8.38 -2.89
CA GLU A 176 -16.06 -7.58 -3.44
C GLU A 176 -15.55 -6.38 -4.22
N TYR A 177 -14.63 -5.58 -3.64
CA TYR A 177 -14.12 -4.41 -4.36
C TYR A 177 -13.26 -4.80 -5.56
N LEU A 178 -12.62 -5.99 -5.57
CA LEU A 178 -11.87 -6.48 -6.73
C LEU A 178 -12.76 -6.75 -7.96
N LEU A 179 -14.02 -7.19 -7.74
CA LEU A 179 -15.00 -7.28 -8.83
C LEU A 179 -15.33 -5.91 -9.38
N SER A 180 -15.51 -4.93 -8.50
CA SER A 180 -15.74 -3.54 -8.92
C SER A 180 -14.52 -2.91 -9.61
N LEU A 181 -13.30 -3.31 -9.23
CA LEU A 181 -12.08 -2.87 -9.92
C LEU A 181 -11.97 -3.43 -11.33
N GLU A 182 -12.35 -4.68 -11.56
CA GLU A 182 -12.44 -5.24 -12.92
C GLU A 182 -13.37 -4.41 -13.80
N ASP A 183 -14.58 -4.12 -13.31
CA ASP A 183 -15.54 -3.26 -14.02
C ASP A 183 -14.93 -1.88 -14.30
N ILE A 184 -14.17 -1.32 -13.34
CA ILE A 184 -13.47 -0.04 -13.51
C ILE A 184 -12.39 -0.13 -14.59
N PHE A 185 -11.57 -1.17 -14.59
CA PHE A 185 -10.50 -1.37 -15.57
C PHE A 185 -11.06 -1.52 -16.98
N PHE A 186 -12.13 -2.31 -17.13
CA PHE A 186 -12.82 -2.54 -18.39
C PHE A 186 -13.51 -1.26 -18.89
N GLU A 187 -14.37 -0.63 -18.08
CA GLU A 187 -15.16 0.53 -18.50
C GLU A 187 -14.34 1.82 -18.61
N SER A 188 -13.14 1.86 -18.03
CA SER A 188 -12.21 2.99 -18.18
C SER A 188 -11.18 2.80 -19.30
N ASP A 189 -11.21 1.67 -20.03
CA ASP A 189 -10.32 1.37 -21.16
C ASP A 189 -8.82 1.55 -20.82
N LEU A 190 -8.38 1.01 -19.67
CA LEU A 190 -7.00 1.16 -19.17
C LEU A 190 -5.98 0.27 -19.92
N ILE A 191 -6.09 0.21 -21.25
CA ILE A 191 -5.33 -0.69 -22.12
C ILE A 191 -3.84 -0.34 -22.23
N TYR A 192 -3.42 0.84 -21.78
CA TYR A 192 -2.02 1.27 -21.74
C TYR A 192 -1.35 1.06 -20.37
N LEU A 193 -2.08 0.57 -19.37
CA LEU A 193 -1.56 0.38 -18.03
C LEU A 193 -0.47 -0.69 -18.01
N LYS A 194 0.71 -0.33 -17.51
CA LYS A 194 1.91 -1.18 -17.42
C LYS A 194 2.20 -1.63 -15.99
N VAL A 195 1.91 -0.79 -15.01
CA VAL A 195 2.21 -1.06 -13.60
C VAL A 195 0.98 -0.80 -12.74
N LEU A 196 0.58 -1.81 -11.98
CA LEU A 196 -0.52 -1.73 -11.02
C LEU A 196 -0.03 -2.04 -9.62
N HIS A 197 -0.20 -1.09 -8.70
CA HIS A 197 0.14 -1.22 -7.30
C HIS A 197 -1.14 -1.42 -6.46
N LEU A 198 -1.21 -2.57 -5.77
CA LEU A 198 -2.31 -3.01 -4.92
C LEU A 198 -1.82 -3.54 -3.57
N GLU A 199 -0.63 -3.13 -3.15
CA GLU A 199 -0.04 -3.52 -1.87
C GLU A 199 -0.90 -3.05 -0.68
N GLN A 200 -0.83 -3.75 0.44
CA GLN A 200 -1.48 -3.33 1.69
C GLN A 200 -3.00 -3.10 1.59
N ASN A 201 -3.70 -3.87 0.77
CA ASN A 201 -5.17 -3.78 0.64
C ASN A 201 -5.90 -4.97 1.29
N GLU A 202 -5.22 -5.73 2.14
CA GLU A 202 -5.80 -6.90 2.83
C GLU A 202 -6.40 -7.98 1.91
N ILE A 203 -5.90 -8.06 0.67
CA ILE A 203 -6.40 -9.01 -0.33
C ILE A 203 -6.06 -10.44 0.12
N TRP A 204 -7.07 -11.23 0.46
CA TRP A 204 -6.90 -12.63 0.87
C TRP A 204 -7.24 -13.63 -0.25
N SER A 205 -8.06 -13.22 -1.23
CA SER A 205 -8.33 -13.96 -2.47
C SER A 205 -8.89 -13.01 -3.53
N VAL A 206 -8.62 -13.31 -4.81
CA VAL A 206 -9.27 -12.63 -5.96
C VAL A 206 -10.75 -13.03 -6.14
N GLY A 207 -11.28 -13.89 -5.27
CA GLY A 207 -12.68 -14.27 -5.25
C GLY A 207 -13.07 -15.22 -6.39
N THR A 208 -14.31 -15.11 -6.86
CA THR A 208 -14.83 -15.95 -7.95
C THR A 208 -14.28 -15.56 -9.32
N ASN A 209 -13.86 -14.31 -9.49
CA ASN A 209 -13.32 -13.84 -10.75
C ASN A 209 -11.79 -13.86 -10.78
N LYS A 210 -11.26 -14.95 -11.32
CA LYS A 210 -9.81 -15.12 -11.51
C LYS A 210 -9.24 -14.25 -12.64
N ARG A 211 -10.07 -13.57 -13.44
CA ARG A 211 -9.69 -12.78 -14.62
C ARG A 211 -9.67 -11.27 -14.38
N VAL A 212 -9.74 -10.82 -13.12
CA VAL A 212 -9.76 -9.40 -12.70
C VAL A 212 -8.72 -8.49 -13.38
N PHE A 213 -7.57 -9.02 -13.82
CA PHE A 213 -6.52 -8.24 -14.47
C PHE A 213 -6.52 -8.32 -16.00
N CYS A 214 -7.33 -9.19 -16.62
CA CYS A 214 -7.20 -9.54 -18.05
C CYS A 214 -7.48 -8.39 -19.03
N ASP A 215 -8.23 -7.37 -18.62
CA ASP A 215 -8.48 -6.20 -19.48
C ASP A 215 -7.26 -5.26 -19.59
N LEU A 216 -6.28 -5.42 -18.69
CA LEU A 216 -5.04 -4.65 -18.67
C LEU A 216 -4.01 -5.29 -19.61
N VAL A 217 -4.29 -5.30 -20.91
CA VAL A 217 -3.53 -6.06 -21.92
C VAL A 217 -2.05 -5.66 -22.07
N LYS A 218 -1.66 -4.46 -21.62
CA LYS A 218 -0.27 -3.97 -21.59
C LYS A 218 0.40 -4.12 -20.22
N LEU A 219 -0.24 -4.79 -19.26
CA LEU A 219 0.27 -4.90 -17.90
C LEU A 219 1.56 -5.71 -17.87
N GLU A 220 2.59 -5.09 -17.31
CA GLU A 220 3.94 -5.64 -17.21
C GLU A 220 4.27 -6.06 -15.77
N GLN A 221 3.71 -5.34 -14.80
CA GLN A 221 4.02 -5.50 -13.38
C GLN A 221 2.76 -5.40 -12.51
N ILE A 222 2.59 -6.38 -11.63
CA ILE A 222 1.52 -6.41 -10.64
C ILE A 222 2.16 -6.45 -9.25
N MET A 223 1.89 -5.44 -8.43
CA MET A 223 2.40 -5.40 -7.06
C MET A 223 1.28 -5.75 -6.08
N LEU A 224 1.41 -6.90 -5.43
CA LEU A 224 0.45 -7.43 -4.44
C LEU A 224 1.13 -7.71 -3.10
N GLY A 225 2.27 -7.07 -2.84
CA GLY A 225 2.99 -7.21 -1.57
C GLY A 225 2.16 -6.78 -0.36
N ASP A 226 2.49 -7.29 0.83
CA ASP A 226 1.81 -6.92 2.09
C ASP A 226 0.29 -7.13 2.05
N ASN A 227 -0.17 -8.19 1.41
CA ASN A 227 -1.57 -8.61 1.41
C ASN A 227 -1.73 -9.88 2.26
N ARG A 228 -2.84 -10.61 2.09
CA ARG A 228 -3.18 -11.80 2.87
C ARG A 228 -3.38 -13.03 1.98
N LEU A 229 -2.85 -13.02 0.76
CA LEU A 229 -3.01 -14.11 -0.19
C LEU A 229 -2.38 -15.38 0.36
N THR A 230 -3.09 -16.50 0.28
CA THR A 230 -2.58 -17.80 0.74
C THR A 230 -2.01 -18.66 -0.39
N ASP A 231 -2.26 -18.28 -1.65
CA ASP A 231 -1.82 -18.96 -2.86
C ASP A 231 -1.81 -17.98 -4.06
N PHE A 232 -1.32 -18.43 -5.21
CA PHE A 232 -1.46 -17.76 -6.50
C PHE A 232 -2.71 -18.28 -7.22
N ASP A 233 -3.82 -17.54 -7.17
CA ASP A 233 -5.15 -18.02 -7.60
C ASP A 233 -5.79 -17.24 -8.77
N PHE A 234 -5.04 -16.34 -9.41
CA PHE A 234 -5.50 -15.53 -10.55
C PHE A 234 -4.91 -15.97 -11.89
N THR A 235 -5.58 -15.56 -12.96
CA THR A 235 -5.30 -15.90 -14.35
C THR A 235 -4.35 -14.87 -14.96
N ILE A 236 -3.29 -15.35 -15.62
CA ILE A 236 -2.28 -14.50 -16.27
C ILE A 236 -2.07 -14.82 -17.75
N ASP A 237 -2.73 -15.85 -18.31
CA ASP A 237 -2.60 -16.24 -19.73
C ASP A 237 -3.02 -15.14 -20.71
N CYS A 238 -3.95 -14.28 -20.27
CA CYS A 238 -4.44 -13.09 -20.95
C CYS A 238 -3.49 -11.88 -20.90
N LEU A 239 -2.37 -11.94 -20.17
CA LEU A 239 -1.46 -10.82 -19.94
C LEU A 239 -0.13 -11.02 -20.70
N PRO A 240 -0.03 -10.56 -21.96
CA PRO A 240 1.10 -10.92 -22.80
C PRO A 240 2.42 -10.25 -22.41
N GLU A 241 2.38 -9.07 -21.82
CA GLU A 241 3.58 -8.29 -21.47
C GLU A 241 4.03 -8.51 -20.01
N LEU A 242 3.31 -9.35 -19.25
CA LEU A 242 3.56 -9.56 -17.83
C LEU A 242 4.93 -10.18 -17.61
N ARG A 243 5.74 -9.48 -16.80
CA ARG A 243 7.14 -9.83 -16.53
C ARG A 243 7.49 -9.84 -15.05
N PHE A 244 6.69 -9.20 -14.21
CA PHE A 244 6.95 -9.11 -12.77
C PHE A 244 5.66 -9.22 -11.95
N ILE A 245 5.70 -10.04 -10.90
CA ILE A 245 4.63 -10.14 -9.90
C ILE A 245 5.27 -10.06 -8.52
N ASP A 246 4.86 -9.10 -7.72
CA ASP A 246 5.23 -9.02 -6.32
C ASP A 246 4.17 -9.68 -5.43
N LEU A 247 4.55 -10.73 -4.72
CA LEU A 247 3.72 -11.43 -3.72
C LEU A 247 4.45 -11.48 -2.37
N GLU A 248 5.42 -10.60 -2.14
CA GLU A 248 6.13 -10.55 -0.87
C GLU A 248 5.20 -10.28 0.31
N ARG A 249 5.57 -10.72 1.52
CA ARG A 249 4.82 -10.44 2.75
C ARG A 249 3.32 -10.77 2.64
N ASN A 250 3.00 -11.92 2.04
CA ASN A 250 1.66 -12.51 2.01
C ASN A 250 1.59 -13.71 2.99
N MET A 251 0.54 -14.53 2.88
CA MET A 251 0.31 -15.70 3.74
C MET A 251 0.55 -17.02 2.98
N ILE A 252 1.42 -17.01 1.96
CA ILE A 252 1.68 -18.17 1.10
C ILE A 252 2.61 -19.14 1.83
N SER A 253 2.06 -20.25 2.33
CA SER A 253 2.89 -21.31 2.94
C SER A 253 3.56 -22.22 1.91
N ARG A 254 2.98 -22.32 0.71
CA ARG A 254 3.45 -23.04 -0.47
C ARG A 254 2.52 -22.70 -1.63
N LEU A 255 3.01 -22.79 -2.87
CA LEU A 255 2.12 -22.73 -4.04
C LEU A 255 1.41 -24.07 -4.25
N SER A 256 0.14 -24.03 -4.64
CA SER A 256 -0.60 -25.24 -5.02
C SER A 256 -0.13 -25.83 -6.35
N ASP A 257 -0.48 -27.09 -6.61
CA ASP A 257 -0.18 -27.74 -7.89
C ASP A 257 -0.84 -26.99 -9.08
N ASP A 258 -2.03 -26.41 -8.88
CA ASP A 258 -2.73 -25.62 -9.89
C ASP A 258 -2.03 -24.28 -10.15
N ALA A 259 -1.56 -23.60 -9.09
CA ALA A 259 -0.74 -22.40 -9.21
C ALA A 259 0.54 -22.67 -9.99
N MET A 260 1.31 -23.70 -9.59
CA MET A 260 2.55 -24.10 -10.26
C MET A 260 2.32 -24.47 -11.73
N LYS A 261 1.25 -25.19 -12.03
CA LYS A 261 0.86 -25.53 -13.41
C LYS A 261 0.52 -24.29 -14.24
N THR A 262 -0.22 -23.36 -13.67
CA THR A 262 -0.59 -22.10 -14.34
C THR A 262 0.64 -21.28 -14.71
N LEU A 263 1.59 -21.17 -13.76
CA LEU A 263 2.86 -20.49 -13.98
C LEU A 263 3.74 -21.16 -15.04
N ASP A 264 3.87 -22.49 -15.00
CA ASP A 264 4.63 -23.23 -16.03
C ASP A 264 3.99 -23.14 -17.41
N MET A 265 2.64 -23.19 -17.49
CA MET A 265 1.90 -23.00 -18.73
C MET A 265 2.13 -21.61 -19.33
N PHE A 266 2.13 -20.57 -18.50
CA PHE A 266 2.43 -19.21 -18.93
C PHE A 266 3.83 -19.10 -19.57
N MET A 267 4.81 -19.84 -19.05
CA MET A 267 6.18 -19.84 -19.55
C MET A 267 6.41 -20.61 -20.86
N VAL A 268 5.43 -21.36 -21.38
CA VAL A 268 5.61 -22.16 -22.61
C VAL A 268 6.01 -21.29 -23.81
N ASN A 269 5.42 -20.09 -23.92
CA ASN A 269 5.66 -19.14 -25.02
C ASN A 269 6.29 -17.82 -24.54
N ARG A 270 6.87 -17.80 -23.34
CA ARG A 270 7.43 -16.60 -22.71
C ARG A 270 8.87 -16.85 -22.28
N THR A 271 9.68 -15.81 -22.30
CA THR A 271 11.11 -15.91 -22.01
C THR A 271 11.47 -15.46 -20.60
N LYS A 272 10.60 -14.66 -19.95
CA LYS A 272 10.87 -14.12 -18.63
C LYS A 272 9.58 -13.81 -17.87
N LEU A 273 9.46 -14.39 -16.68
CA LEU A 273 8.54 -13.96 -15.64
C LEU A 273 9.30 -14.05 -14.33
N GLN A 274 9.32 -12.94 -13.59
CA GLN A 274 9.93 -12.86 -12.28
C GLN A 274 8.83 -12.75 -11.23
N ILE A 275 8.95 -13.54 -10.16
CA ILE A 275 8.00 -13.50 -9.05
C ILE A 275 8.76 -13.35 -7.74
N LYS A 276 8.38 -12.35 -6.96
CA LYS A 276 8.89 -12.12 -5.62
C LYS A 276 7.95 -12.81 -4.61
N LEU A 277 8.49 -13.70 -3.79
CA LEU A 277 7.75 -14.42 -2.75
C LEU A 277 8.42 -14.29 -1.37
N ASP A 278 9.40 -13.38 -1.25
CA ASP A 278 10.12 -13.12 -0.01
C ASP A 278 9.14 -12.84 1.16
N ASP A 279 9.58 -13.16 2.38
CA ASP A 279 8.82 -12.89 3.62
C ASP A 279 7.42 -13.53 3.70
N ASN A 280 7.20 -14.67 3.05
CA ASN A 280 6.00 -15.49 3.22
C ASN A 280 6.21 -16.62 4.26
N PRO A 281 5.15 -17.07 4.95
CA PRO A 281 5.24 -18.06 6.04
C PRO A 281 5.35 -19.50 5.51
N PHE A 282 6.49 -19.84 4.89
CA PHE A 282 6.64 -21.14 4.23
C PHE A 282 6.67 -22.33 5.19
N ASP A 283 5.87 -23.35 4.90
CA ASP A 283 5.90 -24.64 5.58
C ASP A 283 6.94 -25.56 4.92
N CYS A 284 7.78 -26.23 5.70
CA CYS A 284 8.81 -27.15 5.21
C CYS A 284 8.58 -28.58 5.71
N ASP A 285 7.40 -29.11 5.38
CA ASP A 285 6.99 -30.49 5.61
C ASP A 285 6.65 -31.20 4.28
N CYS A 286 6.16 -32.43 4.36
CA CYS A 286 5.81 -33.22 3.18
C CYS A 286 4.85 -32.54 2.20
N ARG A 287 3.97 -31.64 2.65
CA ARG A 287 2.96 -30.96 1.81
C ARG A 287 3.63 -29.97 0.87
N SER A 288 4.79 -29.44 1.24
CA SER A 288 5.58 -28.50 0.42
C SER A 288 6.62 -29.19 -0.46
N LYS A 289 6.67 -30.53 -0.46
CA LYS A 289 7.64 -31.30 -1.25
C LYS A 289 7.50 -31.04 -2.76
N ASN A 290 6.27 -31.00 -3.27
CA ASN A 290 6.01 -30.70 -4.68
C ASN A 290 6.48 -29.28 -5.02
N PHE A 291 6.17 -28.31 -4.15
CA PHE A 291 6.59 -26.92 -4.30
C PHE A 291 8.12 -26.77 -4.36
N LEU A 292 8.86 -27.39 -3.43
CA LEU A 292 10.32 -27.37 -3.47
C LEU A 292 10.90 -28.06 -4.71
N GLN A 293 10.30 -29.16 -5.15
CA GLN A 293 10.72 -29.84 -6.38
C GLN A 293 10.47 -28.99 -7.62
N TRP A 294 9.36 -28.26 -7.66
CA TRP A 294 9.03 -27.34 -8.73
C TRP A 294 9.98 -26.15 -8.78
N LEU A 295 10.30 -25.52 -7.64
CA LEU A 295 11.29 -24.41 -7.55
C LEU A 295 12.65 -24.78 -8.15
N ASN A 296 13.06 -26.04 -8.04
CA ASN A 296 14.32 -26.52 -8.61
C ASN A 296 14.29 -26.74 -10.14
N LYS A 297 13.11 -26.80 -10.76
CA LYS A 297 12.91 -27.22 -12.15
C LYS A 297 12.24 -26.17 -13.03
N THR A 298 11.44 -25.29 -12.44
CA THR A 298 10.65 -24.30 -13.18
C THR A 298 11.55 -23.33 -13.95
N LYS A 299 11.02 -22.81 -15.05
CA LYS A 299 11.64 -21.72 -15.82
C LYS A 299 11.28 -20.33 -15.28
N VAL A 300 10.29 -20.26 -14.39
CA VAL A 300 9.89 -19.00 -13.73
C VAL A 300 11.02 -18.55 -12.81
N ASP A 301 11.38 -17.27 -12.88
CA ASP A 301 12.40 -16.69 -12.00
C ASP A 301 11.78 -16.35 -10.64
N ILE A 302 11.78 -17.32 -9.73
CA ILE A 302 11.36 -17.07 -8.34
C ILE A 302 12.53 -16.44 -7.59
N MET A 303 12.39 -15.15 -7.25
CA MET A 303 13.47 -14.38 -6.65
C MET A 303 13.88 -14.99 -5.30
N HIS A 304 15.19 -15.15 -5.12
CA HIS A 304 15.81 -15.57 -3.86
C HIS A 304 15.27 -16.85 -3.21
N TRP A 305 14.57 -17.74 -3.93
CA TRP A 305 13.84 -18.86 -3.33
C TRP A 305 14.67 -19.79 -2.43
N LYS A 306 15.98 -19.89 -2.69
CA LYS A 306 16.92 -20.67 -1.85
C LYS A 306 17.08 -20.12 -0.43
N LYS A 307 16.77 -18.84 -0.22
CA LYS A 307 16.84 -18.11 1.05
C LYS A 307 15.50 -18.04 1.78
N PHE A 308 14.43 -18.59 1.23
CA PHE A 308 13.13 -18.63 1.91
C PHE A 308 13.25 -19.38 3.23
N ASP A 309 12.81 -18.77 4.32
CA ASP A 309 12.85 -19.32 5.66
C ASP A 309 11.61 -20.18 5.93
N CYS A 310 11.83 -21.35 6.52
CA CYS A 310 10.77 -22.23 6.97
C CYS A 310 10.21 -21.74 8.31
N ILE A 311 8.99 -21.17 8.32
CA ILE A 311 8.34 -20.76 9.57
C ILE A 311 7.92 -21.98 10.40
N SER A 312 7.58 -23.07 9.72
CA SER A 312 7.23 -24.36 10.30
C SER A 312 7.79 -25.48 9.41
N GLY A 313 7.87 -26.71 9.93
CA GLY A 313 8.27 -27.84 9.10
C GLY A 313 8.37 -29.15 9.87
N PHE A 314 8.40 -30.25 9.13
CA PHE A 314 8.58 -31.59 9.70
C PHE A 314 9.64 -32.41 8.92
N PRO A 315 10.64 -33.02 9.60
CA PRO A 315 10.85 -33.05 11.05
C PRO A 315 11.08 -31.64 11.63
N GLU A 316 10.75 -31.42 12.91
CA GLU A 316 10.78 -30.09 13.56
C GLU A 316 12.12 -29.35 13.38
N SER A 317 13.20 -30.08 13.16
CA SER A 317 14.51 -29.54 12.78
C SER A 317 14.52 -28.72 11.47
N ASN A 318 13.44 -28.72 10.69
CA ASN A 318 13.30 -27.90 9.49
C ASN A 318 12.87 -26.47 9.81
N THR A 319 12.25 -26.22 10.94
CA THR A 319 11.85 -24.88 11.37
C THR A 319 13.08 -23.97 11.52
N GLY A 320 13.00 -22.75 10.98
CA GLY A 320 14.07 -21.76 10.98
C GLY A 320 15.23 -22.04 10.02
N LYS A 321 15.17 -23.12 9.23
CA LYS A 321 16.10 -23.34 8.12
C LYS A 321 15.65 -22.62 6.88
N THR A 322 16.60 -22.32 6.00
CA THR A 322 16.26 -21.90 4.63
C THR A 322 15.94 -23.09 3.74
N PHE A 323 15.22 -22.88 2.63
CA PHE A 323 14.91 -23.92 1.65
C PHE A 323 16.15 -24.65 1.13
N SER A 324 17.29 -23.96 0.98
CA SER A 324 18.55 -24.59 0.57
C SER A 324 19.17 -25.53 1.62
N GLN A 325 18.80 -25.38 2.89
CA GLN A 325 19.29 -26.20 4.01
C GLN A 325 18.38 -27.41 4.29
N VAL A 326 17.13 -27.39 3.81
CA VAL A 326 16.17 -28.49 4.00
C VAL A 326 16.53 -29.65 3.07
N LYS A 327 16.84 -30.81 3.66
CA LYS A 327 17.24 -32.03 2.94
C LYS A 327 16.11 -33.06 2.82
N ASP A 328 15.17 -33.05 3.75
CA ASP A 328 14.10 -34.03 3.84
C ASP A 328 12.84 -33.37 4.42
N MET A 329 11.69 -33.71 3.85
CA MET A 329 10.37 -33.16 4.16
C MET A 329 9.42 -34.33 4.37
N ARG A 330 8.94 -34.51 5.60
CA ARG A 330 8.07 -35.63 6.03
C ARG A 330 6.76 -35.12 6.59
N CYS A 331 5.77 -36.00 6.75
CA CYS A 331 4.55 -35.67 7.47
C CYS A 331 4.66 -36.14 8.92
N PRO A 332 4.19 -35.37 9.91
CA PRO A 332 3.95 -35.88 11.26
C PRO A 332 3.01 -37.09 11.19
N GLY A 333 3.31 -38.17 11.92
CA GLY A 333 2.40 -39.32 12.05
C GLY A 333 2.45 -40.39 10.95
N ILE A 334 3.25 -40.22 9.89
CA ILE A 334 3.52 -41.32 8.95
C ILE A 334 4.82 -42.02 9.37
N SER A 335 4.73 -42.90 10.35
CA SER A 335 5.74 -43.95 10.52
C SER A 335 5.66 -44.87 9.30
N ASN A 336 6.77 -45.03 8.57
CA ASN A 336 6.92 -46.09 7.57
C ASN A 336 6.74 -47.46 8.27
N SER A 337 5.49 -47.95 8.35
CA SER A 337 5.23 -49.38 8.50
C SER A 337 5.45 -50.01 7.13
N GLY A 338 6.73 -50.30 6.84
CA GLY A 338 7.06 -51.32 5.88
C GLY A 338 6.68 -52.67 6.47
N ASN A 339 5.39 -52.99 6.49
CA ASN A 339 4.92 -54.37 6.63
C ASN A 339 3.90 -54.62 5.52
N LYS A 340 4.35 -55.44 4.56
CA LYS A 340 3.47 -56.14 3.63
C LYS A 340 2.39 -56.87 4.41
N ASN A 341 1.15 -56.54 4.09
CA ASN A 341 -0.06 -57.37 4.13
C ASN A 341 -1.19 -56.59 4.79
N ASP A 342 -1.90 -55.79 4.00
CA ASP A 342 -3.31 -55.55 4.27
C ASP A 342 -4.09 -55.58 2.97
N LYS A 343 -5.13 -56.43 2.98
CA LYS A 343 -6.02 -56.67 1.87
C LYS A 343 -6.88 -55.43 1.66
N GLU A 344 -6.85 -54.96 0.42
CA GLU A 344 -7.68 -53.94 -0.17
C GLU A 344 -9.17 -54.25 0.09
N THR A 345 -9.84 -53.43 0.90
CA THR A 345 -11.30 -53.45 1.03
C THR A 345 -11.85 -52.24 0.29
N VAL A 346 -12.29 -52.50 -0.94
CA VAL A 346 -12.93 -51.54 -1.84
C VAL A 346 -14.28 -51.11 -1.25
N ILE A 347 -14.42 -49.85 -0.84
CA ILE A 347 -15.72 -49.24 -0.61
C ILE A 347 -16.20 -48.65 -1.93
N LYS A 348 -17.20 -49.29 -2.53
CA LYS A 348 -17.94 -48.76 -3.68
C LYS A 348 -18.93 -47.71 -3.20
N GLU A 349 -18.78 -46.49 -3.68
CA GLU A 349 -19.85 -45.48 -3.66
C GLU A 349 -20.99 -45.94 -4.57
N ASN A 350 -22.23 -45.86 -4.08
CA ASN A 350 -23.41 -46.03 -4.90
C ASN A 350 -24.32 -44.81 -4.75
N THR A 351 -24.47 -44.11 -5.86
CA THR A 351 -25.39 -43.01 -6.12
C THR A 351 -26.84 -43.49 -6.08
N ARG A 352 -27.74 -42.80 -5.35
CA ARG A 352 -29.12 -42.61 -5.83
C ARG A 352 -29.82 -41.39 -5.21
N SER A 353 -30.39 -40.61 -6.13
CA SER A 353 -31.17 -39.39 -5.94
C SER A 353 -32.63 -39.66 -5.56
N ARG A 354 -33.13 -38.81 -4.66
CA ARG A 354 -34.48 -38.21 -4.46
C ARG A 354 -35.81 -38.98 -4.58
N ASN A 355 -36.62 -38.65 -3.57
CA ASN A 355 -38.07 -38.35 -3.51
C ASN A 355 -39.11 -39.49 -3.56
N THR A 356 -39.91 -39.61 -2.49
CA THR A 356 -41.36 -39.30 -2.47
C THR A 356 -41.90 -39.21 -1.02
N ASN A 357 -43.07 -38.56 -0.91
CA ASN A 357 -43.74 -37.97 0.26
C ASN A 357 -44.42 -38.93 1.28
N ILE A 358 -44.40 -38.51 2.56
CA ILE A 358 -45.44 -38.43 3.63
C ILE A 358 -46.41 -39.64 3.85
N PRO A 359 -46.64 -40.08 5.12
CA PRO A 359 -47.86 -39.68 5.87
C PRO A 359 -47.65 -39.28 7.35
N ARG A 360 -48.59 -38.46 7.84
CA ARG A 360 -48.83 -37.98 9.23
C ARG A 360 -49.32 -39.07 10.19
N THR A 361 -49.09 -38.87 11.50
CA THR A 361 -50.04 -38.91 12.66
C THR A 361 -49.22 -38.69 13.96
N ASP A 362 -49.39 -37.58 14.70
CA ASP A 362 -50.33 -37.34 15.83
C ASP A 362 -49.82 -37.91 17.19
N ILE A 363 -49.40 -37.03 18.11
CA ILE A 363 -49.91 -36.81 19.51
C ILE A 363 -48.76 -37.16 20.51
N ASP A 364 -48.41 -36.47 21.61
CA ASP A 364 -49.13 -35.67 22.62
C ASP A 364 -48.22 -34.60 23.28
N VAL A 365 -48.85 -33.59 23.87
CA VAL A 365 -48.25 -32.46 24.61
C VAL A 365 -48.39 -32.68 26.11
N GLU A 366 -47.31 -32.56 26.88
CA GLU A 366 -47.40 -32.23 28.31
C GLU A 366 -46.36 -31.19 28.74
N THR A 367 -46.76 -30.42 29.76
CA THR A 367 -46.38 -29.04 30.06
C THR A 367 -45.44 -29.00 31.26
N TYR A 368 -44.46 -28.08 31.32
CA TYR A 368 -44.13 -27.45 32.61
C TYR A 368 -43.54 -26.04 32.49
N LYS A 369 -43.97 -25.22 33.46
CA LYS A 369 -44.03 -23.75 33.50
C LYS A 369 -42.68 -23.08 33.78
N GLY A 370 -42.43 -21.97 33.11
CA GLY A 370 -41.50 -20.93 33.58
C GLY A 370 -42.21 -19.88 34.45
N PRO A 371 -41.47 -19.08 35.25
CA PRO A 371 -42.05 -17.91 35.89
C PRO A 371 -41.68 -16.59 35.19
N HIS A 372 -42.62 -15.65 35.37
CA HIS A 372 -42.76 -14.32 34.78
C HIS A 372 -41.96 -13.22 35.49
N TYR A 373 -41.52 -12.24 34.67
CA TYR A 373 -41.52 -10.76 34.83
C TYR A 373 -41.05 -10.07 36.12
N PHE A 374 -40.25 -9.00 35.97
CA PHE A 374 -40.69 -7.61 36.26
C PHE A 374 -39.73 -6.55 35.65
N ASN A 375 -40.31 -5.44 35.22
CA ASN A 375 -39.68 -4.24 34.64
C ASN A 375 -39.52 -3.17 35.73
N GLY A 376 -38.45 -2.35 35.68
CA GLY A 376 -38.46 -0.98 36.25
C GLY A 376 -37.30 -0.55 37.17
N ASP A 377 -36.64 0.53 36.73
CA ASP A 377 -35.98 1.62 37.46
C ASP A 377 -34.48 1.62 37.91
N ARG A 378 -33.81 2.67 37.41
CA ARG A 378 -32.81 3.59 37.98
C ARG A 378 -31.65 3.06 38.84
N GLY A 379 -30.44 3.25 38.29
CA GLY A 379 -29.29 3.89 38.95
C GLY A 379 -28.61 3.16 40.12
N SER A 380 -27.41 2.63 39.87
CA SER A 380 -26.33 2.60 40.89
C SER A 380 -25.00 2.26 40.23
N TYR A 381 -24.08 3.23 40.17
CA TYR A 381 -22.67 2.98 39.87
C TYR A 381 -22.09 2.09 40.99
N GLY A 382 -21.57 0.92 40.61
CA GLY A 382 -20.88 0.04 41.54
C GLY A 382 -19.64 0.74 42.12
N ASN A 383 -19.66 0.96 43.43
CA ASN A 383 -18.51 1.42 44.20
C ASN A 383 -17.37 0.38 44.11
N HIS A 384 -16.39 0.63 43.24
CA HIS A 384 -15.07 0.01 43.41
C HIS A 384 -14.47 0.56 44.72
N SER A 385 -14.00 -0.34 45.59
CA SER A 385 -13.31 0.06 46.82
C SER A 385 -12.17 1.02 46.47
N SER A 386 -12.10 2.18 47.14
CA SER A 386 -11.04 3.19 46.94
C SER A 386 -9.63 2.58 46.99
N ALA A 387 -9.46 1.48 47.75
CA ALA A 387 -8.23 0.70 47.80
C ALA A 387 -7.88 0.04 46.46
N THR A 388 -8.85 -0.50 45.71
CA THR A 388 -8.59 -1.15 44.41
C THR A 388 -8.18 -0.16 43.32
N VAL A 389 -8.77 1.04 43.30
CA VAL A 389 -8.38 2.11 42.37
C VAL A 389 -7.00 2.68 42.74
N GLY A 390 -6.70 2.78 44.04
CA GLY A 390 -5.39 3.18 44.54
C GLY A 390 -4.28 2.19 44.16
N ILE A 391 -4.54 0.88 44.31
CA ILE A 391 -3.57 -0.17 43.96
C ILE A 391 -3.30 -0.18 42.45
N LEU A 392 -4.34 -0.08 41.61
CA LEU A 392 -4.17 -0.05 40.15
C LEU A 392 -3.42 1.20 39.69
N SER A 393 -3.73 2.36 40.27
CA SER A 393 -3.02 3.61 39.98
C SER A 393 -1.54 3.54 40.39
N PHE A 394 -1.26 2.97 41.57
CA PHE A 394 0.11 2.80 42.05
C PHE A 394 0.90 1.80 41.18
N LEU A 395 0.29 0.69 40.78
CA LEU A 395 0.92 -0.28 39.88
C LEU A 395 1.22 0.32 38.51
N LEU A 396 0.33 1.16 37.97
CA LEU A 396 0.57 1.86 36.70
C LEU A 396 1.76 2.82 36.81
N VAL A 397 1.83 3.63 37.86
CA VAL A 397 2.94 4.57 38.09
C VAL A 397 4.25 3.82 38.35
N PHE A 398 4.20 2.72 39.10
CA PHE A 398 5.37 1.91 39.40
C PHE A 398 5.90 1.20 38.15
N THR A 399 5.02 0.60 37.34
CA THR A 399 5.42 -0.09 36.10
C THR A 399 5.96 0.87 35.05
N THR A 400 5.34 2.04 34.88
CA THR A 400 5.85 3.09 33.99
C THR A 400 7.21 3.64 34.45
N SER A 401 7.40 3.83 35.76
CA SER A 401 8.69 4.25 36.33
C SER A 401 9.77 3.19 36.13
N LEU A 402 9.44 1.91 36.30
CA LEU A 402 10.35 0.80 36.07
C LEU A 402 10.73 0.67 34.59
N LEU A 403 9.77 0.83 33.68
CA LEU A 403 10.01 0.86 32.23
C LEU A 403 10.94 2.01 31.84
N MET A 404 10.72 3.21 32.38
CA MET A 404 11.58 4.37 32.15
C MET A 404 12.99 4.15 32.71
N ALA A 405 13.12 3.53 33.88
CA ALA A 405 14.42 3.18 34.45
C ALA A 405 15.14 2.13 33.59
N VAL A 406 14.45 1.08 33.15
CA VAL A 406 15.01 0.06 32.25
C VAL A 406 15.43 0.69 30.92
N ALA A 407 14.61 1.55 30.32
CA ALA A 407 14.95 2.27 29.10
C ALA A 407 16.17 3.19 29.29
N TYR A 408 16.28 3.85 30.44
CA TYR A 408 17.43 4.69 30.78
C TYR A 408 18.72 3.89 30.97
N PHE A 409 18.68 2.77 31.70
CA PHE A 409 19.85 1.90 31.92
C PHE A 409 20.25 1.15 30.65
N GLN A 410 19.29 0.76 29.82
CA GLN A 410 19.51 0.09 28.55
C GLN A 410 19.72 1.07 27.39
N ARG A 411 19.74 2.40 27.62
CA ARG A 411 19.75 3.42 26.57
C ARG A 411 20.82 3.21 25.50
N LYS A 412 21.99 2.68 25.88
CA LYS A 412 23.09 2.40 24.95
C LYS A 412 22.78 1.19 24.05
N LYS A 413 22.25 0.12 24.63
CA LYS A 413 21.83 -1.09 23.90
C LYS A 413 20.58 -0.84 23.05
N ILE A 414 19.62 -0.05 23.55
CA ILE A 414 18.45 0.42 22.81
C ILE A 414 18.88 1.29 21.64
N LYS A 415 19.84 2.21 21.85
CA LYS A 415 20.42 3.02 20.77
C LYS A 415 21.11 2.17 19.70
N ASP A 416 21.85 1.13 20.08
CA ASP A 416 22.52 0.24 19.11
C ASP A 416 21.54 -0.65 18.32
N VAL A 417 20.39 -1.01 18.91
CA VAL A 417 19.32 -1.78 18.25
C VAL A 417 18.40 -0.89 17.40
N LEU A 418 18.12 0.34 17.86
CA LEU A 418 17.25 1.27 17.16
C LEU A 418 17.97 2.11 16.12
N MET A 419 19.27 2.42 16.24
CA MET A 419 19.99 3.24 15.24
C MET A 419 19.91 2.68 13.82
N PRO A 420 20.03 1.37 13.55
CA PRO A 420 19.87 0.83 12.20
C PRO A 420 18.47 1.04 11.62
N HIS A 421 17.42 0.94 12.46
CA HIS A 421 16.04 1.20 12.05
C HIS A 421 15.71 2.69 12.00
N TRP A 422 16.32 3.50 12.87
CA TRP A 422 16.15 4.95 12.92
C TRP A 422 16.87 5.62 11.75
N ASP A 423 18.04 5.14 11.34
CA ASP A 423 18.73 5.58 10.11
C ASP A 423 17.96 5.15 8.85
N TYR A 424 17.30 4.00 8.87
CA TYR A 424 16.39 3.58 7.80
C TYR A 424 15.14 4.48 7.72
N VAL A 425 14.53 4.80 8.85
CA VAL A 425 13.35 5.67 8.95
C VAL A 425 13.71 7.13 8.66
N THR A 426 14.84 7.64 9.13
CA THR A 426 15.30 9.02 8.86
C THR A 426 15.86 9.18 7.45
N ARG A 427 16.34 8.12 6.77
CA ARG A 427 16.56 8.19 5.30
C ARG A 427 15.26 8.24 4.49
N LYS A 428 14.16 7.70 5.02
CA LYS A 428 12.82 7.82 4.40
C LYS A 428 12.07 9.10 4.79
N ILE A 429 12.43 9.75 5.90
CA ILE A 429 11.70 10.93 6.44
C ILE A 429 12.56 12.21 6.44
N GLY A 430 13.87 12.10 6.22
CA GLY A 430 14.84 13.20 6.28
C GLY A 430 15.08 13.89 4.94
N TYR A 431 14.09 14.63 4.46
CA TYR A 431 14.32 15.93 3.84
C TYR A 431 13.18 16.88 4.23
N THR A 432 13.13 17.22 5.53
CA THR A 432 12.47 18.44 6.02
C THR A 432 13.41 19.11 7.04
N GLY A 433 13.95 20.29 6.69
CA GLY A 433 14.50 21.29 7.64
C GLY A 433 16.02 21.34 7.92
N ILE A 434 16.73 22.20 7.16
CA ILE A 434 17.84 23.16 7.48
C ILE A 434 18.28 23.22 8.97
N ALA A 435 19.54 23.28 9.43
CA ALA A 435 20.91 23.53 8.93
C ALA A 435 21.92 22.66 9.76
N ASP A 436 23.13 22.34 9.32
CA ASP A 436 24.31 23.21 9.43
C ASP A 436 25.42 22.84 8.42
N GLU A 437 26.22 23.86 8.10
CA GLU A 437 27.36 23.90 7.20
C GLU A 437 28.36 22.74 7.33
N GLU A 438 28.74 22.13 6.21
CA GLU A 438 30.11 21.66 5.99
C GLU A 438 30.52 21.94 4.54
N ALA A 439 31.54 22.78 4.39
CA ALA A 439 32.14 23.21 3.12
C ALA A 439 32.79 22.05 2.34
N PRO A 440 32.90 22.14 1.00
CA PRO A 440 33.54 21.09 0.21
C PRO A 440 35.06 21.10 0.44
N LYS A 441 35.62 19.93 0.78
CA LYS A 441 37.06 19.73 0.79
C LYS A 441 37.59 19.79 -0.65
N GLU A 442 38.53 20.70 -0.85
CA GLU A 442 39.30 20.89 -2.07
C GLU A 442 39.99 19.59 -2.52
N ALA A 443 40.01 19.41 -3.84
CA ALA A 443 40.88 18.46 -4.50
C ALA A 443 42.35 18.91 -4.39
N HIS A 444 43.20 18.03 -3.91
CA HIS A 444 44.65 18.14 -4.10
C HIS A 444 45.21 16.82 -4.64
N VAL A 445 45.63 16.93 -5.90
CA VAL A 445 46.66 16.19 -6.66
C VAL A 445 46.47 14.69 -6.86
#